data_AF-A0A536JV54-F1
#
_entry.id   AF-A0A536JV54-F1
#
_cell.length_a   1.000
_cell.length_b   1.000
_cell.length_c   1.000
_cell.angle_alpha   90.00
_cell.angle_beta   90.00
_cell.angle_gamma   90.00
#
_symmetry.space_group_name_H-M   'P 1'
#
loop_
_entity.id
_entity.type
_entity.pdbx_description
1 polymer ?
#
loop_
_entity_poly.entity_id
_entity_poly.type
_entity_poly.pdbx_seq_one_letter_code
_entity_poly.pdbx_strand_id
1 'polypeptide(L)'
;MPYPHNIWAEVQIWAIPLDTGAPRLAFAYDVSLGGIPEAIFDTTPYLRRQFSPDGTHMVISVGGRLVVVDIVSGQARPLGVSGYFPAWSKDGSQIAFVDFLPFDQVVPPLEAIFVVSSAGGAVRELARVGYARQAVEWSPDGSTVIVAAQEGIALVDAGTGRVVRRLAETAAYRAFAIWRAAVPQIAIATGACDGTSTALIGLDDAAGSERTVLDTKERCPPLTVQDPRWNPASLDELLYVATRATAGAMPNEYRTHLLNVRSGRDTTLPFDAYEATWTWDGSAIAYLARAATGFYADSVRVWRRNGTGDRVLQTDKENPTFFSIASVSY
;
A
#
# COMPACT_ATOMS: atom_id res chain seq x y z
N MET A 1 -1.97 1.05 -34.46
CA MET A 1 -3.41 1.34 -34.24
C MET A 1 -3.49 2.37 -33.13
N PRO A 2 -4.17 3.52 -33.30
CA PRO A 2 -4.31 4.47 -32.21
C PRO A 2 -5.32 3.89 -31.20
N TYR A 3 -4.92 3.79 -29.93
CA TYR A 3 -5.83 3.39 -28.85
C TYR A 3 -6.97 4.41 -28.72
N PRO A 4 -8.21 3.98 -28.41
CA PRO A 4 -9.38 4.85 -28.39
C PRO A 4 -9.26 5.97 -27.36
N HIS A 5 -9.75 7.15 -27.72
CA HIS A 5 -9.89 8.28 -26.81
C HIS A 5 -10.86 7.95 -25.66
N ASN A 6 -10.38 8.13 -24.43
CA ASN A 6 -11.10 8.25 -23.15
C ASN A 6 -11.45 6.96 -22.38
N ILE A 7 -10.52 6.52 -21.52
CA ILE A 7 -10.85 5.94 -20.22
C ILE A 7 -9.98 6.66 -19.17
N TRP A 8 -10.32 7.91 -18.86
CA TRP A 8 -9.64 8.69 -17.82
C TRP A 8 -10.56 8.77 -16.59
N ALA A 9 -9.96 8.82 -15.40
CA ALA A 9 -10.65 9.16 -14.17
C ALA A 9 -9.96 10.33 -13.49
N GLU A 10 -10.74 11.23 -12.89
CA GLU A 10 -10.21 12.19 -11.95
C GLU A 10 -10.00 11.47 -10.61
N VAL A 11 -8.78 11.52 -10.09
CA VAL A 11 -8.44 11.08 -8.75
C VAL A 11 -8.33 12.29 -7.84
N GLN A 12 -8.99 12.23 -6.70
CA GLN A 12 -8.98 13.29 -5.71
C GLN A 12 -8.27 12.83 -4.44
N ILE A 13 -7.36 13.67 -3.93
CA ILE A 13 -6.75 13.49 -2.61
C ILE A 13 -7.43 14.44 -1.64
N TRP A 14 -8.11 13.87 -0.65
CA TRP A 14 -8.82 14.61 0.40
C TRP A 14 -8.04 14.58 1.71
N ALA A 15 -7.86 15.76 2.31
CA ALA A 15 -7.35 15.90 3.66
C ALA A 15 -8.53 15.96 4.65
N ILE A 16 -8.64 14.95 5.51
CA ILE A 16 -9.77 14.78 6.43
C ILE A 16 -9.27 14.87 7.87
N PRO A 17 -9.60 15.94 8.63
CA PRO A 17 -9.18 16.08 10.02
C PRO A 17 -9.76 14.99 10.92
N LEU A 18 -8.94 14.44 11.83
CA LEU A 18 -9.35 13.36 12.73
C LEU A 18 -10.34 13.79 13.79
N ASP A 19 -10.30 15.05 14.23
CA ASP A 19 -11.08 15.58 15.35
C ASP A 19 -11.90 16.81 14.97
N THR A 20 -11.23 17.94 14.75
CA THR A 20 -11.85 19.24 14.43
C THR A 20 -11.36 19.78 13.10
N GLY A 21 -12.24 20.44 12.36
CA GLY A 21 -11.96 21.01 11.05
C GLY A 21 -12.83 20.38 9.96
N ALA A 22 -12.92 21.06 8.81
CA ALA A 22 -13.65 20.54 7.67
C ALA A 22 -12.71 19.76 6.75
N PRO A 23 -13.16 18.62 6.19
CA PRO A 23 -12.49 17.98 5.07
C PRO A 23 -12.25 18.98 3.93
N ARG A 24 -11.09 18.91 3.29
CA ARG A 24 -10.75 19.72 2.12
C ARG A 24 -10.15 18.86 1.01
N LEU A 25 -10.46 19.22 -0.24
CA LEU A 25 -9.72 18.71 -1.38
C LEU A 25 -8.29 19.28 -1.32
N ALA A 26 -7.29 18.40 -1.24
CA ALA A 26 -5.88 18.80 -1.26
C ALA A 26 -5.43 19.05 -2.70
N PHE A 27 -5.68 18.11 -3.59
CA PHE A 27 -5.49 18.25 -5.03
C PHE A 27 -6.26 17.16 -5.78
N ALA A 28 -6.41 17.34 -7.10
CA ALA A 28 -6.96 16.34 -8.01
C ALA A 28 -6.05 16.19 -9.24
N TYR A 29 -6.06 15.02 -9.87
CA TYR A 29 -5.29 14.75 -11.07
C TYR A 29 -5.96 13.67 -11.92
N ASP A 30 -5.77 13.75 -13.24
CA ASP A 30 -6.29 12.76 -14.16
C ASP A 30 -5.36 11.56 -14.27
N VAL A 31 -5.96 10.37 -14.30
CA VAL A 31 -5.26 9.10 -14.46
C VAL A 31 -5.88 8.27 -15.57
N SER A 32 -5.05 7.59 -16.34
CA SER A 32 -5.52 6.65 -17.37
C SER A 32 -5.99 5.36 -16.69
N LEU A 33 -7.23 4.96 -16.96
CA LEU A 33 -7.79 3.67 -16.57
C LEU A 33 -7.45 2.56 -17.59
N GLY A 34 -6.76 2.90 -18.69
CA GLY A 34 -6.51 2.03 -19.84
C GLY A 34 -5.37 1.02 -19.70
N GLY A 35 -4.66 0.95 -18.56
CA GLY A 35 -3.62 -0.08 -18.37
C GLY A 35 -2.79 0.04 -17.08
N ILE A 36 -2.26 -1.11 -16.63
CA ILE A 36 -1.08 -1.15 -15.77
C ILE A 36 0.08 -0.56 -16.58
N PRO A 37 0.91 0.32 -15.99
CA PRO A 37 1.05 0.60 -14.56
C PRO A 37 0.32 1.84 -14.01
N GLU A 38 -0.54 2.50 -14.78
CA GLU A 38 -1.21 3.75 -14.36
C GLU A 38 -2.56 3.55 -13.65
N ALA A 39 -3.09 2.33 -13.60
CA ALA A 39 -4.39 2.09 -12.98
C ALA A 39 -4.39 2.43 -11.47
N ILE A 40 -5.40 3.17 -11.03
CA ILE A 40 -5.72 3.38 -9.59
C ILE A 40 -6.07 2.09 -8.85
N PHE A 41 -6.35 1.01 -9.59
CA PHE A 41 -6.80 -0.29 -9.10
C PHE A 41 -5.66 -1.24 -8.74
N ASP A 42 -4.51 -0.73 -8.31
CA ASP A 42 -3.58 -1.61 -7.62
C ASP A 42 -4.21 -1.97 -6.27
N THR A 43 -4.51 -3.25 -6.06
CA THR A 43 -5.09 -3.76 -4.79
C THR A 43 -4.14 -3.57 -3.60
N THR A 44 -2.95 -3.02 -3.83
CA THR A 44 -1.88 -2.76 -2.87
C THR A 44 -2.04 -1.38 -2.23
N PRO A 45 -1.74 -1.19 -0.92
CA PRO A 45 -1.91 0.08 -0.25
C PRO A 45 -0.88 1.10 -0.74
N TYR A 46 -1.28 1.75 -1.82
CA TYR A 46 -0.53 2.68 -2.66
C TYR A 46 -0.32 4.01 -1.93
N LEU A 47 -1.39 4.51 -1.30
CA LEU A 47 -1.47 5.88 -0.85
C LEU A 47 -0.42 6.23 0.21
N ARG A 48 -0.18 5.36 1.19
CA ARG A 48 0.75 5.66 2.29
C ARG A 48 2.22 5.79 1.88
N ARG A 49 2.64 5.10 0.82
CA ARG A 49 4.07 5.02 0.42
C ARG A 49 4.48 6.26 -0.37
N GLN A 50 3.48 6.97 -0.89
CA GLN A 50 3.66 8.18 -1.68
C GLN A 50 3.88 9.42 -0.83
N PHE A 51 3.51 9.39 0.45
CA PHE A 51 3.79 10.49 1.35
C PHE A 51 5.26 10.53 1.74
N SER A 52 5.81 11.73 1.70
CA SER A 52 7.03 12.09 2.43
C SER A 52 6.87 11.80 3.93
N PRO A 53 7.98 11.56 4.65
CA PRO A 53 7.94 11.21 6.08
C PRO A 53 7.28 12.27 6.97
N ASP A 54 7.38 13.54 6.60
CA ASP A 54 6.75 14.66 7.31
C ASP A 54 5.27 14.87 6.93
N GLY A 55 4.75 14.06 6.00
CA GLY A 55 3.36 14.13 5.55
C GLY A 55 3.01 15.34 4.69
N THR A 56 3.95 16.26 4.41
CA THR A 56 3.67 17.54 3.72
C THR A 56 3.78 17.46 2.20
N HIS A 57 4.40 16.41 1.68
CA HIS A 57 4.52 16.15 0.24
C HIS A 57 4.03 14.75 -0.13
N MET A 58 3.56 14.62 -1.37
CA MET A 58 3.16 13.36 -1.99
C MET A 58 3.81 13.22 -3.37
N VAL A 59 4.37 12.05 -3.69
CA VAL A 59 4.82 11.74 -5.05
C VAL A 59 3.76 10.94 -5.81
N ILE A 60 3.44 11.36 -7.03
CA ILE A 60 2.48 10.71 -7.92
C ILE A 60 3.10 10.45 -9.29
N SER A 61 2.54 9.46 -10.00
CA SER A 61 2.83 9.20 -11.40
C SER A 61 1.66 9.71 -12.25
N VAL A 62 1.93 10.63 -13.18
CA VAL A 62 0.93 11.19 -14.11
C VAL A 62 1.48 11.12 -15.53
N GLY A 63 0.85 10.33 -16.40
CA GLY A 63 1.33 10.12 -17.77
C GLY A 63 2.74 9.53 -17.82
N GLY A 64 3.04 8.63 -16.87
CA GLY A 64 4.34 8.00 -16.65
C GLY A 64 5.43 8.93 -16.15
N ARG A 65 5.10 10.15 -15.70
CA ARG A 65 6.06 11.11 -15.14
C ARG A 65 5.87 11.26 -13.65
N LEU A 66 6.97 11.32 -12.91
CA LEU A 66 6.92 11.55 -11.47
C LEU A 66 6.82 13.04 -11.13
N VAL A 67 5.85 13.35 -10.28
CA VAL A 67 5.55 14.70 -9.80
C VAL A 67 5.48 14.67 -8.28
N VAL A 68 6.14 15.61 -7.61
CA VAL A 68 5.98 15.84 -6.17
C VAL A 68 5.00 16.99 -5.97
N VAL A 69 3.96 16.74 -5.19
CA VAL A 69 2.93 17.71 -4.82
C VAL A 69 3.10 18.06 -3.35
N ASP A 70 3.24 19.33 -3.04
CA ASP A 70 3.11 19.86 -1.68
C ASP A 70 1.61 19.89 -1.33
N ILE A 71 1.21 19.12 -0.32
CA ILE A 71 -0.21 18.94 0.03
C ILE A 71 -0.81 20.12 0.82
N VAL A 72 0.06 21.01 1.31
CA VAL A 72 -0.34 22.18 2.11
C VAL A 72 -0.69 23.33 1.16
N SER A 73 0.18 23.59 0.18
CA SER A 73 0.06 24.67 -0.79
C SER A 73 -0.61 24.26 -2.11
N GLY A 74 -0.65 22.95 -2.42
CA GLY A 74 -1.09 22.41 -3.71
C GLY A 74 -0.09 22.58 -4.84
N GLN A 75 1.13 23.09 -4.56
CA GLN A 75 2.15 23.28 -5.59
C GLN A 75 2.71 21.94 -6.07
N ALA A 76 2.79 21.77 -7.39
CA ALA A 76 3.31 20.56 -8.02
C ALA A 76 4.63 20.85 -8.74
N ARG A 77 5.62 19.98 -8.54
CA ARG A 77 6.93 20.07 -9.17
C ARG A 77 7.29 18.75 -9.86
N PRO A 78 7.58 18.75 -11.18
CA PRO A 78 8.07 17.56 -11.85
C PRO A 78 9.48 17.19 -11.37
N LEU A 79 9.76 15.89 -11.23
CA LEU A 79 11.10 15.41 -10.90
C LEU A 79 12.03 15.28 -12.11
N GLY A 80 11.49 15.41 -13.33
CA GLY A 80 12.24 15.27 -14.58
C GLY A 80 12.54 13.82 -14.97
N VAL A 81 11.83 12.86 -14.37
CA VAL A 81 12.03 11.42 -14.59
C VAL A 81 10.69 10.75 -14.89
N SER A 82 10.75 9.68 -15.68
CA SER A 82 9.61 8.79 -15.92
C SER A 82 9.62 7.63 -14.93
N GLY A 83 8.46 7.10 -14.59
CA GLY A 83 8.34 5.97 -13.68
C GLY A 83 6.95 5.83 -13.07
N TYR A 84 6.76 4.71 -12.40
CA TYR A 84 5.48 4.27 -11.83
C TYR A 84 5.66 3.71 -10.42
N PHE A 85 4.54 3.60 -9.69
CA PHE A 85 4.49 3.11 -8.31
C PHE A 85 5.53 3.73 -7.36
N PRO A 86 5.64 5.07 -7.31
CA PRO A 86 6.70 5.72 -6.56
C PRO A 86 6.50 5.56 -5.05
N ALA A 87 7.60 5.47 -4.32
CA ALA A 87 7.61 5.41 -2.86
C ALA A 87 8.74 6.25 -2.26
N TRP A 88 8.39 7.09 -1.29
CA TRP A 88 9.34 7.87 -0.52
C TRP A 88 10.14 6.98 0.43
N SER A 89 11.44 7.26 0.50
CA SER A 89 12.32 6.82 1.57
C SER A 89 11.92 7.46 2.90
N LYS A 90 12.24 6.77 4.00
CA LYS A 90 11.86 7.16 5.36
C LYS A 90 12.59 8.38 5.89
N ASP A 91 13.73 8.73 5.31
CA ASP A 91 14.48 9.94 5.64
C ASP A 91 14.12 11.15 4.75
N GLY A 92 13.26 10.96 3.73
CA GLY A 92 12.84 12.02 2.85
C GLY A 92 13.81 12.30 1.69
N SER A 93 14.94 11.62 1.62
CA SER A 93 16.02 11.99 0.68
C SER A 93 15.83 11.43 -0.72
N GLN A 94 15.13 10.30 -0.83
CA GLN A 94 15.03 9.50 -2.05
C GLN A 94 13.59 9.05 -2.34
N ILE A 95 13.32 8.81 -3.62
CA ILE A 95 12.10 8.23 -4.15
C ILE A 95 12.50 7.00 -4.98
N ALA A 96 11.97 5.83 -4.62
CA ALA A 96 12.09 4.62 -5.41
C ALA A 96 10.88 4.48 -6.34
N PHE A 97 11.07 3.93 -7.53
CA PHE A 97 10.02 3.76 -8.53
C PHE A 97 10.36 2.62 -9.49
N VAL A 98 9.35 2.18 -10.25
CA VAL A 98 9.49 1.20 -11.33
C VAL A 98 9.56 1.93 -12.66
N ASP A 99 10.48 1.56 -13.54
CA ASP A 99 10.45 2.01 -14.94
C ASP A 99 10.74 0.84 -15.90
N PHE A 100 10.29 0.98 -17.15
CA PHE A 100 10.51 -0.01 -18.19
C PHE A 100 11.93 0.10 -18.75
N LEU A 101 12.57 -1.05 -18.95
CA LEU A 101 13.84 -1.12 -19.66
C LEU A 101 13.60 -1.06 -21.18
N PRO A 102 14.59 -0.58 -21.97
CA PRO A 102 14.47 -0.55 -23.43
C PRO A 102 14.08 -1.92 -24.03
N PHE A 103 13.18 -1.90 -25.00
CA PHE A 103 12.60 -3.10 -25.66
C PHE A 103 13.59 -3.89 -26.53
N ASP A 104 14.85 -3.50 -26.63
CA ASP A 104 15.87 -4.24 -27.39
C ASP A 104 16.39 -5.49 -26.65
N GLN A 105 15.91 -5.73 -25.43
CA GLN A 105 16.23 -6.92 -24.65
C GLN A 105 15.27 -8.08 -25.00
N VAL A 106 15.83 -9.13 -25.61
CA VAL A 106 15.10 -10.36 -26.02
C VAL A 106 14.72 -11.24 -24.83
N VAL A 107 15.21 -10.94 -23.61
CA VAL A 107 15.03 -11.74 -22.39
C VAL A 107 14.69 -10.83 -21.20
N PRO A 108 13.72 -11.19 -20.33
CA PRO A 108 13.39 -10.47 -19.10
C PRO A 108 14.61 -10.20 -18.18
N PRO A 109 14.54 -9.18 -17.29
CA PRO A 109 13.35 -8.40 -16.95
C PRO A 109 13.12 -7.20 -17.88
N LEU A 110 11.84 -6.89 -18.13
CA LEU A 110 11.40 -5.72 -18.91
C LEU A 110 11.23 -4.45 -18.05
N GLU A 111 11.43 -4.58 -16.74
CA GLU A 111 11.20 -3.55 -15.72
C GLU A 111 12.38 -3.57 -14.73
N ALA A 112 12.71 -2.41 -14.16
CA ALA A 112 13.70 -2.32 -13.09
C ALA A 112 13.25 -1.33 -12.01
N ILE A 113 13.84 -1.47 -10.83
CA ILE A 113 13.66 -0.53 -9.73
C ILE A 113 14.73 0.53 -9.85
N PHE A 114 14.30 1.78 -9.81
CA PHE A 114 15.15 2.95 -9.86
C PHE A 114 14.97 3.79 -8.61
N VAL A 115 15.97 4.61 -8.31
CA VAL A 115 15.93 5.62 -7.27
C VAL A 115 16.40 6.96 -7.80
N VAL A 116 15.76 8.02 -7.31
CA VAL A 116 16.12 9.42 -7.58
C VAL A 116 16.07 10.20 -6.27
N SER A 117 16.87 11.27 -6.16
CA SER A 117 16.71 12.23 -5.07
C SER A 117 15.30 12.84 -5.08
N SER A 118 14.72 13.10 -3.91
CA SER A 118 13.44 13.82 -3.79
C SER A 118 13.52 15.25 -4.34
N ALA A 119 14.72 15.83 -4.44
CA ALA A 119 14.97 17.09 -5.13
C ALA A 119 14.99 16.93 -6.68
N GLY A 120 15.06 15.71 -7.20
CA GLY A 120 15.29 15.39 -8.61
C GLY A 120 16.77 15.21 -8.93
N GLY A 121 17.08 15.04 -10.22
CA GLY A 121 18.46 14.89 -10.70
C GLY A 121 18.73 13.51 -11.30
N ALA A 122 19.96 13.03 -11.18
CA ALA A 122 20.38 11.78 -11.81
C ALA A 122 19.64 10.57 -11.20
N VAL A 123 19.12 9.73 -12.08
CA VAL A 123 18.50 8.45 -11.73
C VAL A 123 19.58 7.39 -11.58
N ARG A 124 19.41 6.51 -10.58
CA ARG A 124 20.23 5.32 -10.42
C ARG A 124 19.35 4.07 -10.53
N GLU A 125 19.74 3.14 -11.39
CA GLU A 125 19.17 1.79 -11.38
C GLU A 125 19.56 1.12 -10.05
N LEU A 126 18.56 0.73 -9.25
CA LEU A 126 18.76 0.06 -7.98
C LEU A 126 18.88 -1.45 -8.18
N ALA A 127 17.88 -2.08 -8.81
CA ALA A 127 17.90 -3.53 -8.99
C ALA A 127 16.98 -4.00 -10.12
N ARG A 128 17.33 -5.16 -10.68
CA ARG A 128 16.54 -5.91 -11.65
C ARG A 128 16.02 -7.19 -10.98
N VAL A 129 14.77 -7.18 -10.54
CA VAL A 129 14.21 -8.29 -9.73
C VAL A 129 13.16 -9.14 -10.45
N GLY A 130 12.93 -8.89 -11.75
CA GLY A 130 11.86 -9.53 -12.53
C GLY A 130 10.83 -8.50 -12.97
N TYR A 131 9.60 -8.96 -13.21
CA TYR A 131 8.44 -8.07 -13.37
C TYR A 131 8.03 -7.52 -12.01
N ALA A 132 8.15 -6.21 -11.82
CA ALA A 132 7.83 -5.49 -10.59
C ALA A 132 6.67 -4.54 -10.87
N ARG A 133 5.44 -5.03 -10.70
CA ARG A 133 4.21 -4.29 -11.07
C ARG A 133 3.45 -3.70 -9.90
N GLN A 134 4.11 -3.51 -8.77
CA GLN A 134 3.50 -3.02 -7.53
C GLN A 134 4.44 -2.04 -6.84
N ALA A 135 3.88 -1.27 -5.89
CA ALA A 135 4.64 -0.32 -5.11
C ALA A 135 5.78 -0.96 -4.31
N VAL A 136 6.93 -0.30 -4.32
CA VAL A 136 8.10 -0.63 -3.49
C VAL A 136 7.91 -0.09 -2.07
N GLU A 137 8.61 -0.67 -1.09
CA GLU A 137 8.56 -0.18 0.29
C GLU A 137 9.92 -0.15 0.96
N TRP A 138 10.29 1.01 1.49
CA TRP A 138 11.53 1.20 2.24
C TRP A 138 11.41 0.70 3.68
N SER A 139 12.48 0.09 4.17
CA SER A 139 12.67 -0.20 5.58
C SER A 139 12.74 1.09 6.40
N PRO A 140 12.43 1.04 7.71
CA PRO A 140 12.43 2.22 8.59
C PRO A 140 13.76 2.98 8.59
N ASP A 141 14.86 2.26 8.46
CA ASP A 141 16.23 2.77 8.42
C ASP A 141 16.71 3.13 7.00
N GLY A 142 15.88 2.91 5.97
CA GLY A 142 16.21 3.16 4.57
C GLY A 142 17.25 2.22 3.96
N SER A 143 17.72 1.19 4.68
CA SER A 143 18.78 0.29 4.21
C SER A 143 18.29 -0.77 3.22
N THR A 144 17.00 -1.09 3.23
CA THR A 144 16.41 -2.19 2.46
C THR A 144 15.11 -1.76 1.77
N VAL A 145 14.88 -2.25 0.56
CA VAL A 145 13.65 -2.07 -0.21
C VAL A 145 12.95 -3.42 -0.40
N ILE A 146 11.69 -3.51 -0.01
CA ILE A 146 10.77 -4.60 -0.38
C ILE A 146 10.27 -4.32 -1.79
N VAL A 147 10.42 -5.33 -2.67
CA VAL A 147 9.91 -5.30 -4.03
C VAL A 147 9.07 -6.55 -4.25
N ALA A 148 7.80 -6.37 -4.63
CA ALA A 148 6.98 -7.47 -5.09
C ALA A 148 7.31 -7.77 -6.56
N ALA A 149 7.63 -9.03 -6.84
CA ALA A 149 8.06 -9.54 -8.14
C ALA A 149 7.20 -10.74 -8.54
N GLN A 150 7.26 -11.14 -9.81
CA GLN A 150 6.53 -12.31 -10.32
C GLN A 150 6.78 -13.59 -9.50
N GLU A 151 8.00 -13.76 -8.98
CA GLU A 151 8.43 -14.93 -8.22
C GLU A 151 8.27 -14.76 -6.69
N GLY A 152 7.54 -13.74 -6.21
CA GLY A 152 7.32 -13.48 -4.78
C GLY A 152 7.87 -12.13 -4.34
N ILE A 153 8.46 -12.05 -3.14
CA ILE A 153 9.04 -10.80 -2.62
C ILE A 153 10.56 -10.85 -2.68
N ALA A 154 11.18 -9.78 -3.18
CA ALA A 154 12.61 -9.54 -3.09
C ALA A 154 12.91 -8.45 -2.05
N LEU A 155 13.90 -8.71 -1.19
CA LEU A 155 14.52 -7.69 -0.35
C LEU A 155 15.80 -7.24 -1.03
N VAL A 156 15.91 -5.94 -1.30
CA VAL A 156 17.01 -5.32 -2.03
C VAL A 156 17.75 -4.37 -1.09
N ASP A 157 19.06 -4.52 -0.98
CA ASP A 157 19.90 -3.57 -0.27
C ASP A 157 19.92 -2.23 -1.02
N ALA A 158 19.51 -1.16 -0.35
CA ALA A 158 19.30 0.15 -0.98
C ALA A 158 20.61 0.79 -1.44
N GLY A 159 21.73 0.51 -0.78
CA GLY A 159 23.04 1.10 -1.11
C GLY A 159 23.71 0.43 -2.31
N THR A 160 23.67 -0.91 -2.35
CA THR A 160 24.39 -1.74 -3.31
C THR A 160 23.52 -2.24 -4.45
N GLY A 161 22.19 -2.24 -4.30
CA GLY A 161 21.28 -2.84 -5.27
C GLY A 161 21.22 -4.36 -5.26
N ARG A 162 21.94 -5.01 -4.33
CA ARG A 162 21.98 -6.46 -4.25
C ARG A 162 20.66 -7.00 -3.71
N VAL A 163 20.09 -8.00 -4.38
CA VAL A 163 19.03 -8.82 -3.78
C VAL A 163 19.63 -9.58 -2.60
N VAL A 164 19.26 -9.20 -1.38
CA VAL A 164 19.76 -9.84 -0.15
C VAL A 164 18.94 -11.07 0.22
N ARG A 165 17.67 -11.13 -0.20
CA ARG A 165 16.77 -12.26 0.04
C ARG A 165 15.62 -12.33 -0.96
N ARG A 166 15.18 -13.54 -1.30
CA ARG A 166 13.92 -13.82 -2.01
C ARG A 166 13.00 -14.66 -1.14
N LEU A 167 11.72 -14.29 -1.08
CA LEU A 167 10.64 -14.99 -0.37
C LEU A 167 9.69 -15.53 -1.45
N ALA A 168 10.00 -16.73 -1.97
CA ALA A 168 9.37 -17.24 -3.19
C ALA A 168 8.10 -18.08 -2.94
N GLU A 169 8.01 -18.78 -1.81
CA GLU A 169 6.89 -19.70 -1.53
C GLU A 169 5.76 -19.04 -0.74
N THR A 170 6.07 -17.98 0.00
CA THR A 170 5.13 -17.33 0.92
C THR A 170 4.39 -16.15 0.29
N ALA A 171 4.68 -15.76 -0.95
CA ALA A 171 4.30 -14.45 -1.47
C ALA A 171 3.80 -14.39 -2.93
N ALA A 172 3.23 -15.47 -3.46
CA ALA A 172 2.76 -15.48 -4.85
C ALA A 172 1.65 -14.43 -5.11
N TYR A 173 1.77 -13.73 -6.25
CA TYR A 173 0.85 -12.82 -6.96
C TYR A 173 0.04 -11.73 -6.22
N ARG A 174 -0.04 -11.69 -4.88
CA ARG A 174 -0.81 -10.70 -4.09
C ARG A 174 -0.27 -10.48 -2.67
N ALA A 175 1.03 -10.59 -2.47
CA ALA A 175 1.57 -10.47 -1.12
C ALA A 175 1.65 -9.01 -0.67
N PHE A 176 0.96 -8.69 0.43
CA PHE A 176 1.07 -7.39 1.09
C PHE A 176 2.18 -7.48 2.13
N ALA A 177 3.39 -7.07 1.75
CA ALA A 177 4.50 -6.94 2.67
C ALA A 177 4.68 -5.50 3.13
N ILE A 178 4.76 -5.33 4.44
CA ILE A 178 4.90 -4.02 5.07
C ILE A 178 5.92 -4.04 6.20
N TRP A 179 6.76 -3.02 6.26
CA TRP A 179 7.61 -2.77 7.40
C TRP A 179 6.81 -2.19 8.56
N ARG A 180 7.20 -2.63 9.75
CA ARG A 180 6.90 -1.97 11.01
C ARG A 180 7.74 -0.73 11.13
N ALA A 181 7.14 0.40 11.49
CA ALA A 181 7.87 1.67 11.57
C ALA A 181 8.90 1.71 12.72
N ALA A 182 8.58 1.11 13.87
CA ALA A 182 9.37 1.26 15.10
C ALA A 182 10.62 0.36 15.17
N VAL A 183 10.58 -0.80 14.53
CA VAL A 183 11.65 -1.81 14.51
C VAL A 183 11.63 -2.49 13.14
N PRO A 184 12.75 -3.02 12.64
CA PRO A 184 12.80 -3.59 11.29
C PRO A 184 12.08 -4.94 11.25
N GLN A 185 10.76 -4.99 11.36
CA GLN A 185 9.95 -6.21 11.27
C GLN A 185 9.01 -6.12 10.07
N ILE A 186 8.85 -7.20 9.30
CA ILE A 186 7.95 -7.27 8.15
C ILE A 186 6.71 -8.08 8.54
N ALA A 187 5.53 -7.59 8.20
CA ALA A 187 4.33 -8.42 8.11
C ALA A 187 4.00 -8.67 6.64
N ILE A 188 3.75 -9.93 6.29
CA ILE A 188 3.40 -10.38 4.96
C ILE A 188 2.05 -11.06 5.04
N ALA A 189 1.06 -10.56 4.30
CA ALA A 189 -0.15 -11.31 4.04
C ALA A 189 0.07 -12.23 2.85
N THR A 190 -0.14 -13.53 3.08
CA THR A 190 0.09 -14.59 2.11
C THR A 190 -1.24 -15.15 1.64
N GLY A 191 -1.32 -15.49 0.35
CA GLY A 191 -2.55 -15.97 -0.25
C GLY A 191 -2.34 -16.32 -1.71
N ALA A 192 -1.56 -17.38 -1.97
CA ALA A 192 -1.62 -18.00 -3.27
C ALA A 192 -3.04 -18.61 -3.41
N CYS A 193 -3.79 -18.24 -4.45
CA CYS A 193 -5.09 -18.87 -4.71
C CYS A 193 -4.89 -20.16 -5.50
N ASP A 194 -4.13 -21.06 -4.90
CA ASP A 194 -3.72 -22.37 -5.39
C ASP A 194 -4.28 -23.52 -4.54
N GLY A 195 -5.21 -23.23 -3.62
CA GLY A 195 -5.79 -24.21 -2.71
C GLY A 195 -5.09 -24.33 -1.35
N THR A 196 -4.09 -23.49 -1.06
CA THR A 196 -3.41 -23.43 0.24
C THR A 196 -4.14 -22.55 1.26
N SER A 197 -3.78 -22.71 2.55
CA SER A 197 -4.33 -21.89 3.64
C SER A 197 -3.75 -20.47 3.62
N THR A 198 -4.62 -19.50 3.92
CA THR A 198 -4.25 -18.09 4.00
C THR A 198 -3.58 -17.78 5.34
N ALA A 199 -2.47 -17.02 5.33
CA ALA A 199 -1.70 -16.76 6.54
C ALA A 199 -1.16 -15.31 6.61
N LEU A 200 -0.86 -14.87 7.83
CA LEU A 200 0.02 -13.72 8.07
C LEU A 200 1.37 -14.25 8.55
N ILE A 201 2.42 -13.85 7.85
CA ILE A 201 3.80 -14.22 8.16
C ILE A 201 4.53 -12.99 8.68
N GLY A 202 5.24 -13.17 9.78
CA GLY A 202 6.12 -12.18 10.37
C GLY A 202 7.57 -12.52 10.06
N LEU A 203 8.37 -11.50 9.80
CA LEU A 203 9.83 -11.60 9.77
C LEU A 203 10.38 -10.55 10.72
N ASP A 204 11.16 -10.95 11.70
CA ASP A 204 11.68 -10.03 12.72
C ASP A 204 12.73 -9.04 12.17
N ASP A 205 13.35 -9.36 11.02
CA ASP A 205 14.08 -8.45 10.11
C ASP A 205 14.32 -9.08 8.72
N ALA A 206 15.04 -8.38 7.83
CA ALA A 206 15.36 -8.89 6.48
C ALA A 206 16.12 -10.24 6.49
N ALA A 207 16.90 -10.50 7.54
CA ALA A 207 17.69 -11.72 7.73
C ALA A 207 16.99 -12.77 8.62
N GLY A 208 15.96 -12.37 9.37
CA GLY A 208 15.27 -13.18 10.37
C GLY A 208 14.44 -14.32 9.77
N SER A 209 14.18 -15.36 10.56
CA SER A 209 13.36 -16.49 10.11
C SER A 209 11.90 -16.09 9.91
N GLU A 210 11.26 -16.67 8.90
CA GLU A 210 9.81 -16.55 8.70
C GLU A 210 9.06 -17.28 9.81
N ARG A 211 8.11 -16.60 10.45
CA ARG A 211 7.20 -17.20 11.43
C ARG A 211 5.75 -16.95 11.02
N THR A 212 4.94 -17.99 11.05
CA THR A 212 3.49 -17.84 10.90
C THR A 212 2.93 -17.17 12.15
N VAL A 213 2.41 -15.95 11.98
CA VAL A 213 1.81 -15.15 13.07
C VAL A 213 0.29 -15.40 13.14
N LEU A 214 -0.32 -15.71 12.00
CA LEU A 214 -1.71 -16.17 11.89
C LEU A 214 -1.79 -17.22 10.79
N ASP A 215 -2.52 -18.31 11.05
CA ASP A 215 -2.96 -19.26 10.03
C ASP A 215 -4.48 -19.37 10.16
N THR A 216 -5.22 -18.94 9.14
CA THR A 216 -6.69 -18.96 9.18
C THR A 216 -7.25 -20.37 9.17
N LYS A 217 -6.43 -21.38 8.81
CA LYS A 217 -6.83 -22.77 8.55
C LYS A 217 -7.88 -22.90 7.43
N GLU A 218 -8.24 -21.81 6.77
CA GLU A 218 -9.14 -21.75 5.62
C GLU A 218 -8.32 -21.62 4.34
N ARG A 219 -8.75 -22.32 3.28
CA ARG A 219 -8.05 -22.36 1.99
C ARG A 219 -8.50 -21.21 1.08
N CYS A 220 -7.60 -20.66 0.26
CA CYS A 220 -7.99 -19.82 -0.88
C CYS A 220 -8.38 -20.70 -2.08
N PRO A 221 -9.47 -20.38 -2.81
CA PRO A 221 -10.62 -19.56 -2.40
C PRO A 221 -11.48 -20.30 -1.35
N PRO A 222 -12.23 -19.60 -0.46
CA PRO A 222 -12.80 -18.25 -0.62
C PRO A 222 -12.24 -17.13 0.28
N LEU A 223 -11.31 -17.40 1.20
CA LEU A 223 -10.83 -16.41 2.19
C LEU A 223 -9.42 -15.89 1.86
N THR A 224 -9.24 -14.58 1.87
CA THR A 224 -7.93 -13.91 1.77
C THR A 224 -7.73 -12.94 2.94
N VAL A 225 -6.50 -12.77 3.41
CA VAL A 225 -6.12 -11.70 4.34
C VAL A 225 -5.34 -10.68 3.56
N GLN A 226 -5.62 -9.41 3.79
CA GLN A 226 -4.99 -8.31 3.10
C GLN A 226 -4.62 -7.19 4.07
N ASP A 227 -3.68 -6.35 3.63
CA ASP A 227 -3.28 -5.12 4.29
C ASP A 227 -2.93 -5.27 5.78
N PRO A 228 -1.95 -6.11 6.15
CA PRO A 228 -1.45 -6.10 7.52
C PRO A 228 -0.90 -4.71 7.82
N ARG A 229 -1.21 -4.14 9.01
CA ARG A 229 -0.76 -2.83 9.48
C ARG A 229 -0.33 -2.91 10.94
N TRP A 230 0.96 -2.73 11.18
CA TRP A 230 1.47 -2.60 12.54
C TRP A 230 0.94 -1.33 13.21
N ASN A 231 0.50 -1.44 14.46
CA ASN A 231 0.17 -0.27 15.27
C ASN A 231 1.46 0.54 15.51
N PRO A 232 1.52 1.85 15.17
CA PRO A 232 2.70 2.67 15.43
C PRO A 232 2.99 2.88 16.93
N ALA A 233 1.99 2.77 17.80
CA ALA A 233 2.13 2.93 19.25
C ALA A 233 2.22 1.62 20.04
N SER A 234 2.10 0.45 19.40
CA SER A 234 2.13 -0.84 20.09
C SER A 234 3.04 -1.84 19.39
N LEU A 235 3.86 -2.53 20.20
CA LEU A 235 4.73 -3.61 19.72
C LEU A 235 4.00 -4.94 19.47
N ASP A 236 2.76 -5.07 19.91
CA ASP A 236 2.06 -6.36 19.88
C ASP A 236 0.87 -6.40 18.92
N GLU A 237 0.54 -5.28 18.26
CA GLU A 237 -0.72 -5.17 17.52
C GLU A 237 -0.54 -5.07 16.02
N LEU A 238 -1.26 -5.94 15.32
CA LEU A 238 -1.35 -6.00 13.87
C LEU A 238 -2.82 -5.95 13.46
N LEU A 239 -3.18 -4.89 12.72
CA LEU A 239 -4.49 -4.76 12.08
C LEU A 239 -4.44 -5.45 10.72
N TYR A 240 -5.50 -6.12 10.29
CA TYR A 240 -5.63 -6.62 8.91
C TYR A 240 -7.10 -6.71 8.52
N VAL A 241 -7.36 -6.84 7.21
CA VAL A 241 -8.71 -7.07 6.69
C VAL A 241 -8.78 -8.48 6.12
N ALA A 242 -9.74 -9.28 6.59
CA ALA A 242 -10.08 -10.57 6.02
C ALA A 242 -11.21 -10.41 5.01
N THR A 243 -11.01 -10.85 3.78
CA THR A 243 -11.98 -10.72 2.70
C THR A 243 -12.43 -12.08 2.19
N ARG A 244 -13.74 -12.20 1.92
CA ARG A 244 -14.30 -13.44 1.37
C ARG A 244 -14.94 -13.18 0.02
N ALA A 245 -14.66 -14.07 -0.93
CA ALA A 245 -15.18 -14.02 -2.30
C ALA A 245 -15.57 -15.42 -2.79
N THR A 246 -16.58 -15.49 -3.65
CA THR A 246 -16.76 -16.68 -4.49
C THR A 246 -15.66 -16.71 -5.57
N ALA A 247 -15.22 -17.91 -5.97
CA ALA A 247 -14.15 -18.05 -6.95
C ALA A 247 -14.50 -17.33 -8.26
N GLY A 248 -13.61 -16.44 -8.72
CA GLY A 248 -13.83 -15.62 -9.92
C GLY A 248 -14.72 -14.39 -9.72
N ALA A 249 -15.21 -14.14 -8.50
CA ALA A 249 -15.97 -12.93 -8.17
C ALA A 249 -15.16 -11.99 -7.26
N MET A 250 -15.64 -10.74 -7.16
CA MET A 250 -15.11 -9.79 -6.18
C MET A 250 -15.52 -10.18 -4.76
N PRO A 251 -14.74 -9.78 -3.74
CA PRO A 251 -15.10 -10.03 -2.36
C PRO A 251 -16.39 -9.31 -1.96
N ASN A 252 -17.24 -10.01 -1.22
CA ASN A 252 -18.53 -9.52 -0.72
C ASN A 252 -18.58 -9.42 0.81
N GLU A 253 -17.55 -9.92 1.51
CA GLU A 253 -17.37 -9.79 2.95
C GLU A 253 -15.98 -9.17 3.22
N TYR A 254 -15.92 -8.22 4.16
CA TYR A 254 -14.70 -7.53 4.58
C TYR A 254 -14.71 -7.37 6.09
N ARG A 255 -14.04 -8.27 6.81
CA ARG A 255 -13.94 -8.24 8.27
C ARG A 255 -12.64 -7.60 8.71
N THR A 256 -12.73 -6.62 9.59
CA THR A 256 -11.54 -5.99 10.17
C THR A 256 -11.12 -6.74 11.42
N HIS A 257 -9.85 -7.08 11.54
CA HIS A 257 -9.30 -7.87 12.63
C HIS A 257 -8.13 -7.17 13.31
N LEU A 258 -8.05 -7.34 14.63
CA LEU A 258 -6.93 -6.93 15.45
C LEU A 258 -6.27 -8.18 16.05
N LEU A 259 -5.08 -8.48 15.55
CA LEU A 259 -4.23 -9.56 16.04
C LEU A 259 -3.24 -9.04 17.06
N ASN A 260 -3.25 -9.64 18.25
CA ASN A 260 -2.17 -9.51 19.21
C ASN A 260 -1.10 -10.57 18.91
N VAL A 261 0.01 -10.18 18.29
CA VAL A 261 1.05 -11.10 17.77
C VAL A 261 1.85 -11.81 18.86
N ARG A 262 1.73 -11.37 20.13
CA ARG A 262 2.39 -11.99 21.28
C ARG A 262 1.56 -13.11 21.90
N SER A 263 0.28 -12.85 22.12
CA SER A 263 -0.67 -13.81 22.71
C SER A 263 -1.34 -14.71 21.67
N GLY A 264 -1.27 -14.35 20.39
CA GLY A 264 -1.99 -15.04 19.30
C GLY A 264 -3.48 -14.75 19.29
N ARG A 265 -3.97 -13.84 20.15
CA ARG A 265 -5.39 -13.47 20.20
C ARG A 265 -5.75 -12.65 18.96
N ASP A 266 -6.61 -13.21 18.12
CA ASP A 266 -7.27 -12.53 17.02
C ASP A 266 -8.67 -12.05 17.47
N THR A 267 -9.00 -10.79 17.18
CA THR A 267 -10.27 -10.17 17.58
C THR A 267 -10.89 -9.44 16.38
N THR A 268 -12.07 -9.89 15.95
CA THR A 268 -12.88 -9.17 14.97
C THR A 268 -13.40 -7.87 15.57
N LEU A 269 -13.21 -6.76 14.86
CA LEU A 269 -13.68 -5.44 15.26
C LEU A 269 -15.16 -5.24 14.88
N PRO A 270 -15.89 -4.34 15.57
CA PRO A 270 -17.34 -4.20 15.41
C PRO A 270 -17.76 -3.43 14.13
N PHE A 271 -16.93 -3.44 13.09
CA PHE A 271 -17.17 -2.77 11.82
C PHE A 271 -16.50 -3.51 10.65
N ASP A 272 -17.14 -3.42 9.50
CA ASP A 272 -16.62 -3.92 8.23
C ASP A 272 -15.95 -2.76 7.46
N ALA A 273 -14.79 -3.03 6.88
CA ALA A 273 -14.01 -2.01 6.19
C ALA A 273 -13.42 -2.55 4.90
N TYR A 274 -13.55 -1.78 3.82
CA TYR A 274 -12.85 -2.08 2.56
C TYR A 274 -11.33 -1.99 2.75
N GLU A 275 -10.86 -0.89 3.34
CA GLU A 275 -9.49 -0.68 3.82
C GLU A 275 -9.54 -0.06 5.22
N ALA A 276 -8.60 -0.42 6.10
CA ALA A 276 -8.45 0.16 7.43
C ALA A 276 -6.97 0.46 7.73
N THR A 277 -6.73 1.54 8.48
CA THR A 277 -5.40 1.96 8.93
C THR A 277 -5.43 2.46 10.36
N TRP A 278 -4.31 2.33 11.07
CA TRP A 278 -4.11 3.05 12.32
C TRP A 278 -4.06 4.56 12.05
N THR A 279 -4.54 5.35 13.01
CA THR A 279 -4.13 6.75 13.10
C THR A 279 -2.62 6.83 13.30
N TRP A 280 -2.00 7.93 12.89
CA TRP A 280 -0.55 8.15 12.95
C TRP A 280 0.02 7.93 14.36
N ASP A 281 -0.77 8.20 15.39
CA ASP A 281 -0.44 8.02 16.81
C ASP A 281 -0.83 6.63 17.37
N GLY A 282 -1.46 5.77 16.57
CA GLY A 282 -1.86 4.42 16.96
C GLY A 282 -3.03 4.34 17.95
N SER A 283 -3.67 5.46 18.28
CA SER A 283 -4.72 5.53 19.30
C SER A 283 -6.09 5.09 18.79
N ALA A 284 -6.31 5.14 17.48
CA ALA A 284 -7.57 4.84 16.82
C ALA A 284 -7.36 4.13 15.47
N ILE A 285 -8.47 3.66 14.89
CA ILE A 285 -8.48 3.04 13.55
C ILE A 285 -9.35 3.90 12.64
N ALA A 286 -8.76 4.44 11.58
CA ALA A 286 -9.49 5.07 10.49
C ALA A 286 -9.77 4.04 9.40
N TYR A 287 -10.95 4.06 8.81
CA TYR A 287 -11.35 3.04 7.84
C TYR A 287 -12.34 3.55 6.81
N LEU A 288 -12.35 2.83 5.68
CA LEU A 288 -13.26 3.02 4.57
C LEU A 288 -14.46 2.08 4.75
N ALA A 289 -15.58 2.62 5.22
CA ALA A 289 -16.78 1.85 5.48
C ALA A 289 -17.48 1.48 4.16
N ARG A 290 -17.81 0.19 4.03
CA ARG A 290 -18.38 -0.35 2.79
C ARG A 290 -19.77 0.24 2.52
N ALA A 291 -20.00 0.66 1.28
CA ALA A 291 -21.32 1.06 0.83
C ALA A 291 -22.31 -0.11 0.85
N ALA A 292 -23.59 0.17 1.12
CA ALA A 292 -24.65 -0.83 0.99
C ALA A 292 -24.77 -1.38 -0.45
N THR A 293 -24.46 -0.53 -1.43
CA THR A 293 -24.44 -0.83 -2.86
C THR A 293 -23.19 -0.23 -3.51
N GLY A 294 -22.53 -0.97 -4.40
CA GLY A 294 -21.32 -0.50 -5.11
C GLY A 294 -20.05 -1.24 -4.68
N PHE A 295 -18.95 -0.95 -5.39
CA PHE A 295 -17.67 -1.64 -5.20
C PHE A 295 -16.78 -1.00 -4.14
N TYR A 296 -16.91 0.31 -3.91
CA TYR A 296 -16.04 1.10 -3.04
C TYR A 296 -16.76 1.57 -1.77
N ALA A 297 -16.01 2.19 -0.87
CA ALA A 297 -16.55 2.75 0.35
C ALA A 297 -17.33 4.05 0.10
N ASP A 298 -18.38 4.27 0.90
CA ASP A 298 -19.19 5.49 0.87
C ASP A 298 -18.77 6.51 1.92
N SER A 299 -17.98 6.09 2.91
CA SER A 299 -17.62 6.93 4.02
C SER A 299 -16.26 6.60 4.61
N VAL A 300 -15.58 7.66 5.05
CA VAL A 300 -14.38 7.59 5.88
C VAL A 300 -14.83 7.72 7.33
N ARG A 301 -14.40 6.79 8.17
CA ARG A 301 -14.81 6.70 9.57
C ARG A 301 -13.61 6.52 10.49
N VAL A 302 -13.79 6.81 11.77
CA VAL A 302 -12.82 6.52 12.82
C VAL A 302 -13.48 5.76 13.96
N TRP A 303 -12.84 4.68 14.39
CA TRP A 303 -13.23 3.89 15.54
C TRP A 303 -12.19 4.01 16.65
N ARG A 304 -12.66 4.24 17.88
CA ARG A 304 -11.83 4.34 19.10
C ARG A 304 -12.22 3.26 20.11
N ARG A 305 -11.22 2.64 20.74
CA ARG A 305 -11.41 1.59 21.76
C ARG A 305 -12.05 2.08 23.05
N ASN A 306 -11.85 3.35 23.39
CA ASN A 306 -12.32 3.96 24.63
C ASN A 306 -13.84 4.15 24.71
N GLY A 307 -14.59 3.64 23.73
CA GLY A 307 -16.05 3.69 23.73
C GLY A 307 -16.64 5.01 23.22
N THR A 308 -15.83 5.97 22.77
CA THR A 308 -16.35 7.19 22.11
C THR A 308 -16.90 6.93 20.69
N GLY A 309 -16.98 5.66 20.29
CA GLY A 309 -17.78 5.20 19.16
C GLY A 309 -17.16 5.35 17.78
N ASP A 310 -17.80 4.70 16.82
CA ASP A 310 -17.61 4.91 15.38
C ASP A 310 -18.12 6.30 15.00
N ARG A 311 -17.23 7.15 14.49
CA ARG A 311 -17.54 8.51 14.02
C ARG A 311 -17.30 8.60 12.53
N VAL A 312 -18.31 9.05 11.80
CA VAL A 312 -18.20 9.41 10.39
C VAL A 312 -17.40 10.70 10.25
N LEU A 313 -16.29 10.64 9.50
CA LEU A 313 -15.45 11.80 9.19
C LEU A 313 -15.85 12.46 7.87
N GLN A 314 -16.21 11.66 6.88
CA GLN A 314 -16.66 12.11 5.57
C GLN A 314 -17.61 11.08 4.96
N THR A 315 -18.61 11.54 4.21
CA THR A 315 -19.49 10.69 3.40
C THR A 315 -19.54 11.26 1.99
N ASP A 316 -19.38 10.39 0.99
CA ASP A 316 -19.67 10.73 -0.39
C ASP A 316 -21.15 10.42 -0.66
N LYS A 317 -21.91 11.46 -1.04
CA LYS A 317 -23.35 11.37 -1.30
C LYS A 317 -23.69 11.29 -2.78
N GLU A 318 -22.71 11.51 -3.66
CA GLU A 318 -22.95 11.67 -5.09
C GLU A 318 -22.50 10.42 -5.87
N ASN A 319 -21.50 9.66 -5.40
CA ASN A 319 -21.15 8.32 -5.92
C ASN A 319 -20.09 7.65 -5.01
N PRO A 320 -20.24 6.41 -4.47
CA PRO A 320 -19.26 5.85 -3.54
C PRO A 320 -17.91 5.58 -4.24
N THR A 321 -16.89 6.39 -3.95
CA THR A 321 -15.59 6.36 -4.64
C THR A 321 -14.35 6.36 -3.73
N PHE A 322 -14.50 6.18 -2.41
CA PHE A 322 -13.30 6.01 -1.56
C PHE A 322 -12.69 4.63 -1.77
N PHE A 323 -11.49 4.60 -2.37
CA PHE A 323 -10.78 3.35 -2.69
C PHE A 323 -9.44 3.21 -1.95
N SER A 324 -8.90 4.25 -1.32
CA SER A 324 -7.74 4.11 -0.44
C SER A 324 -7.69 5.13 0.70
N ILE A 325 -7.05 4.76 1.82
CA ILE A 325 -6.85 5.61 3.00
C ILE A 325 -5.41 5.52 3.53
N ALA A 326 -4.88 6.65 3.99
CA ALA A 326 -3.63 6.72 4.71
C ALA A 326 -3.77 7.67 5.91
N SER A 327 -3.04 7.37 6.99
CA SER A 327 -2.89 8.30 8.10
C SER A 327 -1.48 8.87 8.10
N VAL A 328 -1.40 10.19 8.21
CA VAL A 328 -0.17 10.98 8.21
C VAL A 328 -0.21 11.94 9.39
N SER A 329 0.94 12.22 9.99
CA SER A 329 1.10 13.40 10.86
C SER A 329 1.64 14.52 9.98
N TYR A 330 0.88 15.59 9.81
CA TYR A 330 1.35 16.84 9.21
C TYR A 330 0.80 18.03 9.99
#